data_AF-A0AAD7N2W9-F1
#
_entry.id   AF-A0AAD7N2W9-F1
#
_cell.length_a   1.000
_cell.length_b   1.000
_cell.length_c   1.000
_cell.angle_alpha   90.00
_cell.angle_beta   90.00
_cell.angle_gamma   90.00
#
_symmetry.space_group_name_H-M   'P 1'
#
loop_
_entity.id
_entity.type
_entity.pdbx_description
1 polymer ?
#
loop_
_entity_poly.entity_id
_entity_poly.type
_entity_poly.pdbx_seq_one_letter_code
_entity_poly.pdbx_strand_id
1 'polypeptide(L)'
;MAALGAKQSVAVALDITSAKAALTDIELVLRGPSRGRGGGFTPPDLSPWVRIRMEGIRSHLAQYTHPNSITYGKWALSARQAAIGAGRNVYCARRFANLSREYIANWKVLPINPYGTWKQSMLSDEDLATDVREHLQELGKFITADKLVDYLSREDVMNKHGLDRKISIWTARRYLNELGYR
;
A
#
# COMPACT_ATOMS: atom_id res chain seq x y z
N MET A 1 0.32 27.18 6.11
CA MET A 1 -0.48 27.13 4.86
C MET A 1 -0.27 25.78 4.19
N ALA A 2 -1.18 24.84 4.40
CA ALA A 2 -1.10 23.50 3.82
C ALA A 2 -1.55 23.54 2.35
N ALA A 3 -0.63 23.24 1.43
CA ALA A 3 -0.97 23.03 0.03
C ALA A 3 -1.79 21.75 -0.09
N LEU A 4 -3.10 21.91 -0.29
CA LEU A 4 -3.96 20.85 -0.81
C LEU A 4 -3.35 20.36 -2.12
N GLY A 5 -2.80 19.14 -2.09
CA GLY A 5 -2.43 18.40 -3.30
C GLY A 5 -3.68 18.18 -4.14
N ALA A 6 -3.90 19.08 -5.09
CA ALA A 6 -4.91 18.95 -6.12
C ALA A 6 -4.64 17.62 -6.84
N LYS A 7 -5.54 16.65 -6.66
CA LYS A 7 -5.63 15.51 -7.57
C LYS A 7 -6.01 16.09 -8.93
N GLN A 8 -5.01 16.44 -9.74
CA GLN A 8 -5.19 16.71 -11.14
C GLN A 8 -5.67 15.40 -11.77
N SER A 9 -7.00 15.25 -11.87
CA SER A 9 -7.61 14.29 -12.77
C SER A 9 -7.36 14.80 -14.19
N VAL A 10 -6.16 14.56 -14.70
CA VAL A 10 -5.86 14.73 -16.11
C VAL A 10 -6.85 13.82 -16.84
N ALA A 11 -7.77 14.41 -17.59
CA ALA A 11 -8.67 13.69 -18.47
C ALA A 11 -7.84 13.11 -19.61
N VAL A 12 -7.12 12.01 -19.33
CA VAL A 12 -6.41 11.25 -20.34
C VAL A 12 -7.46 10.66 -21.26
N ALA A 13 -7.40 11.04 -22.54
CA ALA A 13 -8.21 10.43 -23.57
C ALA A 13 -7.95 8.91 -23.52
N LEU A 14 -9.00 8.15 -23.21
CA LEU A 14 -8.98 6.69 -23.15
C LEU A 14 -8.88 6.14 -24.56
N ASP A 15 -7.69 6.22 -25.15
CA ASP A 15 -7.42 5.65 -26.46
C ASP A 15 -7.05 4.17 -26.35
N ILE A 16 -7.50 3.38 -27.33
CA ILE A 16 -7.26 1.94 -27.41
C ILE A 16 -5.75 1.67 -27.58
N THR A 17 -5.04 2.54 -28.29
CA THR A 17 -3.59 2.41 -28.51
C THR A 17 -2.83 2.54 -27.19
N SER A 18 -3.14 3.57 -26.40
CA SER A 18 -2.55 3.79 -25.07
C SER A 18 -2.89 2.65 -24.12
N ALA A 19 -4.12 2.14 -24.16
CA ALA A 19 -4.53 0.99 -23.37
C ALA A 19 -3.77 -0.30 -23.74
N LYS A 20 -3.46 -0.51 -25.04
CA LYS A 20 -2.64 -1.64 -25.50
C LYS A 20 -1.19 -1.54 -25.00
N ALA A 21 -0.59 -0.37 -25.07
CA ALA A 21 0.77 -0.14 -24.56
C ALA A 21 0.83 -0.40 -23.04
N ALA A 22 -0.15 0.11 -22.29
CA ALA A 22 -0.26 -0.15 -20.85
C ALA A 22 -0.45 -1.66 -20.56
N LEU A 23 -1.24 -2.38 -21.37
CA LEU A 23 -1.41 -3.82 -21.20
C LEU A 23 -0.09 -4.57 -21.39
N THR A 24 0.67 -4.26 -22.44
CA THR A 24 1.96 -4.92 -22.70
C THR A 24 2.97 -4.70 -21.58
N ASP A 25 2.98 -3.49 -21.00
CA ASP A 25 3.85 -3.15 -19.88
C ASP A 25 3.47 -3.90 -18.60
N ILE A 26 2.17 -3.94 -18.26
CA ILE A 26 1.67 -4.69 -17.10
C ILE A 26 1.96 -6.18 -17.22
N GLU A 27 1.86 -6.75 -18.42
CA GLU A 27 2.21 -8.15 -18.63
C GLU A 27 3.70 -8.41 -18.40
N LEU A 28 4.57 -7.48 -18.77
CA LEU A 28 6.01 -7.57 -18.49
C LEU A 28 6.28 -7.49 -16.98
N VAL A 29 5.64 -6.55 -16.28
CA VAL A 29 5.75 -6.40 -14.82
C VAL A 29 5.26 -7.64 -14.06
N LEU A 30 4.11 -8.20 -14.45
CA LEU A 30 3.55 -9.40 -13.81
C LEU A 30 4.32 -10.68 -14.12
N ARG A 31 4.98 -10.73 -15.27
CA ARG A 31 5.81 -11.88 -15.68
C ARG A 31 7.11 -11.95 -14.88
N GLY A 32 7.70 -10.80 -14.56
CA GLY A 32 8.98 -10.70 -13.87
C GLY A 32 10.20 -10.94 -14.77
N PRO A 33 11.42 -10.85 -14.22
CA PRO A 33 12.64 -10.94 -15.01
C PRO A 33 12.87 -12.35 -15.56
N SER A 34 13.40 -12.42 -16.79
CA SER A 34 13.77 -13.69 -17.44
C SER A 34 14.90 -14.39 -16.67
N ARG A 35 14.81 -15.72 -16.57
CA ARG A 35 15.88 -16.57 -16.00
C ARG A 35 17.02 -16.87 -16.99
N GLY A 36 17.05 -16.15 -18.12
CA GLY A 36 18.08 -16.31 -19.14
C GLY A 36 17.91 -17.61 -19.94
N ARG A 37 19.02 -18.33 -20.16
CA ARG A 37 19.09 -19.46 -21.11
C ARG A 37 18.30 -20.70 -20.67
N GLY A 38 17.99 -20.85 -19.38
CA GLY A 38 17.24 -21.99 -18.85
C GLY A 38 15.73 -21.93 -19.08
N GLY A 39 15.23 -20.84 -19.67
CA GLY A 39 13.80 -20.61 -19.83
C GLY A 39 13.10 -20.25 -18.52
N GLY A 40 11.88 -19.69 -18.64
CA GLY A 40 11.07 -19.28 -17.51
C GLY A 40 11.44 -17.90 -16.92
N PHE A 41 10.64 -17.49 -15.93
CA PHE A 41 10.71 -16.18 -15.32
C PHE A 41 10.77 -16.31 -13.81
N THR A 42 11.53 -15.42 -13.17
CA THR A 42 11.53 -15.31 -11.72
C THR A 42 10.27 -14.56 -11.30
N PRO A 43 9.53 -15.04 -10.29
CA PRO A 43 8.36 -14.33 -9.82
C PRO A 43 8.78 -12.91 -9.41
N PRO A 44 8.06 -11.87 -9.88
CA PRO A 44 8.39 -10.51 -9.52
C PRO A 44 8.17 -10.31 -8.01
N ASP A 45 9.03 -9.50 -7.39
CA ASP A 45 8.92 -9.12 -5.99
C ASP A 45 7.77 -8.10 -5.81
N LEU A 46 6.54 -8.61 -5.94
CA LEU A 46 5.31 -7.85 -5.78
C LEU A 46 4.55 -8.41 -4.59
N SER A 47 4.16 -7.53 -3.66
CA SER A 47 3.27 -7.95 -2.59
C SER A 47 1.99 -8.54 -3.18
N PRO A 48 1.39 -9.58 -2.55
CA PRO A 48 0.17 -10.21 -3.03
C PRO A 48 -0.97 -9.20 -3.30
N TRP A 49 -1.04 -8.14 -2.48
CA TRP A 49 -2.01 -7.07 -2.60
C TRP A 49 -1.87 -6.27 -3.90
N VAL A 50 -0.63 -5.99 -4.31
CA VAL A 50 -0.30 -5.27 -5.55
C VAL A 50 -0.58 -6.17 -6.75
N ARG A 51 -0.12 -7.43 -6.67
CA ARG A 51 -0.32 -8.43 -7.73
C ARG A 51 -1.79 -8.62 -8.10
N ILE A 52 -2.67 -8.80 -7.12
CA ILE A 52 -4.13 -8.94 -7.34
C ILE A 52 -4.71 -7.75 -8.12
N ARG A 53 -4.24 -6.52 -7.82
CA ARG A 53 -4.73 -5.32 -8.51
C ARG A 53 -4.19 -5.22 -9.92
N MET A 54 -2.91 -5.51 -10.10
CA MET A 54 -2.26 -5.55 -11.40
C MET A 54 -2.91 -6.61 -12.32
N GLU A 55 -3.24 -7.79 -11.79
CA GLU A 55 -3.98 -8.83 -12.53
C GLU A 55 -5.40 -8.37 -12.90
N GLY A 56 -6.07 -7.63 -12.01
CA GLY A 56 -7.36 -7.00 -12.29
C GLY A 56 -7.30 -5.92 -13.38
N ILE A 57 -6.26 -5.07 -13.36
CA ILE A 57 -5.99 -4.06 -14.39
C ILE A 57 -5.68 -4.76 -15.72
N ARG A 58 -4.81 -5.77 -15.73
CA ARG A 58 -4.51 -6.58 -16.92
C ARG A 58 -5.78 -7.15 -17.55
N SER A 59 -6.62 -7.78 -16.74
CA SER A 59 -7.87 -8.40 -17.19
C SER A 59 -8.84 -7.37 -17.76
N HIS A 60 -8.93 -6.20 -17.11
CA HIS A 60 -9.74 -5.09 -17.58
C HIS A 60 -9.27 -4.53 -18.92
N LEU A 61 -7.97 -4.22 -19.04
CA LEU A 61 -7.39 -3.69 -20.27
C LEU A 61 -7.48 -4.71 -21.41
N ALA A 62 -7.20 -5.98 -21.15
CA ALA A 62 -7.34 -7.04 -22.15
C ALA A 62 -8.76 -7.12 -22.71
N GLN A 63 -9.78 -7.06 -21.86
CA GLN A 63 -11.18 -7.05 -22.31
C GLN A 63 -11.59 -5.78 -23.05
N TYR A 64 -10.95 -4.65 -22.74
CA TYR A 64 -11.20 -3.38 -23.42
C TYR A 64 -10.53 -3.31 -24.80
N THR A 65 -9.32 -3.86 -24.95
CA THR A 65 -8.49 -3.72 -26.17
C THR A 65 -8.62 -4.87 -27.16
N HIS A 66 -9.05 -6.06 -26.71
CA HIS A 66 -9.09 -7.24 -27.56
C HIS A 66 -10.32 -7.22 -28.51
N PRO A 67 -10.15 -7.29 -29.85
CA PRO A 67 -11.27 -7.17 -30.79
C PRO A 67 -12.38 -8.21 -30.61
N ASN A 68 -12.01 -9.44 -30.21
CA ASN A 68 -12.96 -10.53 -29.97
C ASN A 68 -13.71 -10.43 -28.63
N SER A 69 -13.41 -9.40 -27.82
CA SER A 69 -14.11 -9.18 -26.56
C SER A 69 -15.50 -8.59 -26.83
N ILE A 70 -16.52 -9.15 -26.20
CA ILE A 70 -17.90 -8.60 -26.22
C ILE A 70 -17.92 -7.14 -25.68
N THR A 71 -16.95 -6.80 -24.83
CA THR A 71 -16.82 -5.48 -24.21
C THR A 71 -15.76 -4.60 -24.87
N TYR A 72 -15.30 -4.95 -26.08
CA TYR A 72 -14.34 -4.15 -26.84
C TYR A 72 -14.75 -2.67 -26.92
N GLY A 73 -13.83 -1.77 -26.57
CA GLY A 73 -14.07 -0.32 -26.55
C GLY A 73 -15.05 0.18 -25.48
N LYS A 74 -15.62 -0.70 -24.64
CA LYS A 74 -16.62 -0.36 -23.62
C LYS A 74 -16.03 -0.40 -22.21
N TRP A 75 -15.29 0.63 -21.84
CA TRP A 75 -14.53 0.75 -20.58
C TRP A 75 -15.26 0.26 -19.33
N ALA A 76 -16.46 0.78 -19.06
CA ALA A 76 -17.21 0.43 -17.86
C ALA A 76 -17.70 -1.04 -17.85
N LEU A 77 -18.00 -1.61 -19.02
CA LEU A 77 -18.44 -3.00 -19.14
C LEU A 77 -17.24 -3.95 -19.03
N SER A 78 -16.11 -3.62 -19.66
CA SER A 78 -14.86 -4.37 -19.50
C SER A 78 -14.43 -4.42 -18.03
N ALA A 79 -14.56 -3.30 -17.30
CA ALA A 79 -14.20 -3.26 -15.88
C ALA A 79 -15.09 -4.19 -15.04
N ARG A 80 -16.39 -4.24 -15.35
CA ARG A 80 -17.34 -5.14 -14.69
C ARG A 80 -17.03 -6.59 -15.01
N GLN A 81 -16.80 -6.90 -16.29
CA GLN A 81 -16.49 -8.26 -16.73
C GLN A 81 -15.17 -8.77 -16.13
N ALA A 82 -14.15 -7.90 -15.99
CA ALA A 82 -12.91 -8.22 -15.29
C ALA A 82 -13.12 -8.46 -13.78
N ALA A 83 -13.97 -7.67 -13.12
CA ALA A 83 -14.31 -7.89 -11.71
C ALA A 83 -15.07 -9.20 -11.49
N ILE A 84 -16.02 -9.53 -12.36
CA ILE A 84 -16.74 -10.82 -12.34
C ILE A 84 -15.76 -11.98 -12.53
N GLY A 85 -14.86 -11.90 -13.52
CA GLY A 85 -13.83 -12.92 -13.75
C GLY A 85 -12.86 -13.10 -12.58
N ALA A 86 -12.64 -12.04 -11.79
CA ALA A 86 -11.84 -12.08 -10.57
C ALA A 86 -12.62 -12.54 -9.32
N GLY A 87 -13.91 -12.88 -9.44
CA GLY A 87 -14.77 -13.25 -8.30
C GLY A 87 -15.07 -12.07 -7.36
N ARG A 88 -15.08 -10.84 -7.87
CA ARG A 88 -15.21 -9.60 -7.09
C ARG A 88 -16.45 -8.81 -7.44
N ASN A 89 -16.81 -7.89 -6.54
CA ASN A 89 -17.99 -7.05 -6.67
C ASN A 89 -17.78 -5.79 -7.53
N VAL A 90 -18.86 -5.04 -7.75
CA VAL A 90 -18.90 -3.80 -8.54
C VAL A 90 -17.94 -2.72 -8.02
N TYR A 91 -17.68 -2.68 -6.71
CA TYR A 91 -16.69 -1.78 -6.14
C TYR A 91 -15.30 -2.06 -6.72
N CYS A 92 -14.92 -3.34 -6.86
CA CYS A 92 -13.65 -3.71 -7.48
C CYS A 92 -13.59 -3.33 -8.96
N ALA A 93 -14.71 -3.42 -9.70
CA ALA A 93 -14.77 -2.94 -11.08
C ALA A 93 -14.44 -1.44 -11.18
N ARG A 94 -15.02 -0.61 -10.30
CA ARG A 94 -14.69 0.82 -10.22
C ARG A 94 -13.23 1.05 -9.87
N ARG A 95 -12.68 0.27 -8.94
CA ARG A 95 -11.25 0.36 -8.58
C ARG A 95 -10.34 -0.02 -9.74
N PHE A 96 -10.63 -1.10 -10.47
CA PHE A 96 -9.85 -1.48 -11.66
C PHE A 96 -9.91 -0.40 -12.74
N ALA A 97 -11.09 0.15 -13.02
CA ALA A 97 -11.25 1.25 -13.98
C ALA A 97 -10.42 2.50 -13.60
N ASN A 98 -10.42 2.88 -12.32
CA ASN A 98 -9.64 4.03 -11.86
C ASN A 98 -8.14 3.75 -11.89
N LEU A 99 -7.70 2.60 -11.37
CA LEU A 99 -6.29 2.21 -11.41
C LEU A 99 -5.77 2.10 -12.85
N SER A 100 -6.60 1.61 -13.78
CA SER A 100 -6.23 1.54 -15.19
C SER A 100 -6.03 2.94 -15.80
N ARG A 101 -6.85 3.92 -15.44
CA ARG A 101 -6.66 5.33 -15.86
C ARG A 101 -5.39 5.92 -15.27
N GLU A 102 -5.17 5.73 -13.97
CA GLU A 102 -3.98 6.20 -13.28
C GLU A 102 -2.71 5.57 -13.89
N TYR A 103 -2.76 4.29 -14.24
CA TYR A 103 -1.66 3.59 -14.89
C TYR A 103 -1.40 4.10 -16.30
N ILE A 104 -2.43 4.29 -17.13
CA ILE A 104 -2.27 4.86 -18.49
C ILE A 104 -1.69 6.28 -18.41
N ALA A 105 -2.10 7.08 -17.42
CA ALA A 105 -1.58 8.41 -17.20
C ALA A 105 -0.11 8.40 -16.75
N ASN A 106 0.25 7.47 -15.86
CA ASN A 106 1.60 7.34 -15.31
C ASN A 106 2.02 5.87 -15.25
N TRP A 107 2.81 5.44 -16.24
CA TRP A 107 3.22 4.03 -16.41
C TRP A 107 4.09 3.50 -15.25
N LYS A 108 4.58 4.39 -14.37
CA LYS A 108 5.41 4.03 -13.21
C LYS A 108 4.61 3.89 -11.90
N VAL A 109 3.32 4.21 -11.88
CA VAL A 109 2.54 4.21 -10.63
C VAL A 109 1.95 2.82 -10.40
N LEU A 110 2.69 2.02 -9.63
CA LEU A 110 2.14 0.78 -9.08
C LEU A 110 1.13 1.09 -7.96
N PRO A 111 0.03 0.31 -7.82
CA PRO A 111 -0.90 0.49 -6.72
C PRO A 111 -0.15 0.34 -5.38
N ILE A 112 -0.07 1.38 -4.56
CA ILE A 112 0.58 1.29 -3.25
C ILE A 112 -0.37 0.57 -2.29
N ASN A 113 0.13 -0.46 -1.61
CA ASN A 113 -0.64 -1.15 -0.57
C ASN A 113 -0.77 -0.26 0.68
N PRO A 114 -1.97 0.24 1.03
CA PRO A 114 -2.17 1.01 2.25
C PRO A 114 -2.21 0.10 3.50
N TYR A 115 -2.34 -1.22 3.32
CA TYR A 115 -2.42 -2.18 4.41
C TYR A 115 -1.04 -2.84 4.60
N GLY A 116 -0.17 -2.17 5.34
CA GLY A 116 1.15 -2.71 5.73
C GLY A 116 1.89 -1.78 6.68
N THR A 117 1.84 -0.46 6.42
CA THR A 117 2.53 0.55 7.23
C THR A 117 1.86 0.81 8.58
N TRP A 118 0.55 0.53 8.71
CA TRP A 118 -0.23 0.85 9.91
C TRP A 118 0.10 0.02 11.17
N LYS A 119 0.95 -1.01 11.05
CA LYS A 119 1.29 -1.91 12.15
C LYS A 119 2.69 -1.72 12.73
N GLN A 120 3.55 -0.88 12.16
CA GLN A 120 4.81 -0.55 12.83
C GLN A 120 4.47 0.22 14.10
N SER A 121 4.65 -0.45 15.24
CA SER A 121 4.71 0.21 16.54
C SER A 121 5.80 1.29 16.46
N MET A 122 5.64 2.42 17.17
CA MET A 122 6.71 3.43 17.18
C MET A 122 8.01 2.86 17.78
N LEU A 123 7.93 1.77 18.53
CA LEU A 123 9.06 0.93 18.94
C LEU A 123 9.87 0.31 17.78
N SER A 124 9.39 0.40 16.53
CA SER A 124 10.22 0.05 15.37
C SER A 124 11.36 1.04 15.15
N ASP A 125 11.27 2.23 15.74
CA ASP A 125 12.37 3.17 15.86
C ASP A 125 13.31 2.69 16.98
N GLU A 126 14.54 2.32 16.62
CA GLU A 126 15.53 1.79 17.55
C GLU A 126 15.93 2.80 18.62
N ASP A 127 15.90 4.10 18.31
CA ASP A 127 16.26 5.16 19.25
C ASP A 127 15.17 5.30 20.33
N LEU A 128 13.90 5.32 19.92
CA LEU A 128 12.76 5.34 20.85
C LEU A 128 12.72 4.08 21.71
N ALA A 129 12.95 2.91 21.11
CA ALA A 129 12.98 1.65 21.84
C ALA A 129 14.11 1.60 22.88
N THR A 130 15.24 2.24 22.60
CA THR A 130 16.38 2.31 23.53
C THR A 130 16.08 3.24 24.71
N ASP A 131 15.62 4.45 24.45
CA ASP A 131 15.22 5.40 25.49
C ASP A 131 14.13 4.83 26.42
N VAL A 132 13.13 4.16 25.85
CA VAL A 132 12.07 3.50 26.64
C VAL A 132 12.65 2.37 27.49
N ARG A 133 13.59 1.57 26.99
CA ARG A 133 14.23 0.51 27.77
C ARG A 133 15.06 1.08 28.92
N GLU A 134 15.82 2.14 28.68
CA GLU A 134 16.59 2.83 29.72
C GLU A 134 15.67 3.35 30.82
N HIS A 135 14.59 4.03 30.45
CA HIS A 135 13.62 4.54 31.43
C HIS A 135 12.95 3.42 32.24
N LEU A 136 12.65 2.28 31.61
CA LEU A 136 12.08 1.13 32.30
C LEU A 136 13.10 0.47 33.25
N GLN A 137 14.39 0.47 32.91
CA GLN A 137 15.45 0.00 33.80
C GLN A 137 15.60 0.89 35.04
N GLU A 138 15.51 2.21 34.89
CA GLU A 138 15.52 3.17 36.01
C GLU A 138 14.34 2.96 36.97
N LEU A 139 13.15 2.63 36.44
CA LEU A 139 11.94 2.38 37.23
C LEU A 139 11.97 1.05 38.01
N GLY A 140 12.79 0.09 37.57
CA GLY A 140 13.00 -1.20 38.23
C GLY A 140 11.71 -2.00 38.45
N LYS A 141 11.26 -2.14 39.71
CA LYS A 141 10.08 -2.94 40.08
C LYS A 141 8.74 -2.23 39.88
N PHE A 142 8.75 -0.91 39.67
CA PHE A 142 7.52 -0.11 39.63
C PHE A 142 7.14 0.27 38.19
N ILE A 143 7.23 -0.68 37.26
CA ILE A 143 6.88 -0.49 35.86
C ILE A 143 5.36 -0.52 35.73
N THR A 144 4.77 0.59 35.30
CA THR A 144 3.35 0.70 34.99
C THR A 144 3.15 1.45 33.68
N ALA A 145 2.07 1.15 32.97
CA ALA A 145 1.74 1.82 31.72
C ALA A 145 1.56 3.32 31.90
N ASP A 146 1.00 3.77 33.03
CA ASP A 146 0.81 5.20 33.32
C ASP A 146 2.15 5.94 33.41
N LYS A 147 3.17 5.34 34.04
CA LYS A 147 4.51 5.96 34.12
C LYS A 147 5.19 6.05 32.76
N LEU A 148 5.01 5.03 31.92
CA LEU A 148 5.51 5.06 30.56
C LEU A 148 4.80 6.16 29.73
N VAL A 149 3.49 6.33 29.92
CA VAL A 149 2.75 7.45 29.33
C VAL A 149 3.29 8.78 29.82
N ASP A 150 3.54 8.94 31.11
CA ASP A 150 4.03 10.19 31.68
C ASP A 150 5.43 10.55 31.20
N TYR A 151 6.34 9.58 31.06
CA TYR A 151 7.66 9.76 30.47
C TYR A 151 7.59 10.19 29.00
N LEU A 152 6.81 9.46 28.19
CA LEU A 152 6.63 9.78 26.77
C LEU A 152 5.81 11.06 26.52
N SER A 153 5.19 11.62 27.56
CA SER A 153 4.46 12.89 27.50
C SER A 153 5.32 14.09 27.90
N ARG A 154 6.59 13.89 28.30
CA ARG A 154 7.48 15.00 28.62
C ARG A 154 7.94 15.69 27.34
N GLU A 155 7.97 17.02 27.35
CA GLU A 155 8.28 17.82 26.15
C GLU A 155 9.68 17.54 25.59
N ASP A 156 10.66 17.22 26.43
CA ASP A 156 12.01 16.83 26.03
C ASP A 156 12.02 15.53 25.22
N VAL A 157 11.33 14.49 25.69
CA VAL A 157 11.21 13.19 25.02
C VAL A 157 10.35 13.30 23.76
N MET A 158 9.25 14.06 23.82
CA MET A 158 8.38 14.30 22.68
C MET A 158 9.11 15.02 21.54
N ASN A 159 9.90 16.05 21.87
CA ASN A 159 10.69 16.77 20.87
C ASN A 159 11.83 15.92 20.31
N LYS A 160 12.47 15.08 21.13
CA LYS A 160 13.54 14.17 20.69
C LYS A 160 13.05 13.15 19.65
N HIS A 161 11.83 12.63 19.82
CA HIS A 161 11.25 11.57 18.99
C HIS A 161 10.17 12.06 18.00
N GLY A 162 9.96 13.37 17.88
CA GLY A 162 8.97 13.94 16.96
C GLY A 162 7.52 13.56 17.28
N LEU A 163 7.19 13.38 18.56
CA LEU A 163 5.84 13.04 19.00
C LEU A 163 4.96 14.30 19.07
N ASP A 164 3.99 14.42 18.18
CA ASP A 164 3.03 15.54 18.21
C ASP A 164 1.91 15.36 19.24
N ARG A 165 1.73 14.14 19.77
CA ARG A 165 0.57 13.78 20.61
C ARG A 165 0.97 12.85 21.75
N LYS A 166 0.33 13.07 22.89
CA LYS A 166 0.36 12.16 24.03
C LYS A 166 -0.13 10.77 23.62
N ILE A 167 0.64 9.77 23.98
CA ILE A 167 0.36 8.36 23.71
C ILE A 167 -0.74 7.87 24.68
N SER A 168 -1.63 7.01 24.19
CA SER A 168 -2.68 6.42 25.02
C SER A 168 -2.15 5.32 25.94
N ILE A 169 -2.82 5.09 27.08
CA ILE A 169 -2.49 3.98 28.01
C ILE A 169 -2.49 2.62 27.30
N TRP A 170 -3.39 2.42 26.33
CA TRP A 170 -3.45 1.18 25.54
C TRP A 170 -2.20 0.97 24.68
N THR A 171 -1.68 2.05 24.10
CA THR A 171 -0.44 2.01 23.32
C THR A 171 0.76 1.74 24.23
N ALA A 172 0.81 2.37 25.41
CA ALA A 172 1.87 2.11 26.40
C ALA A 172 1.85 0.67 26.91
N ARG A 173 0.66 0.09 27.17
CA ARG A 173 0.52 -1.35 27.49
C ARG A 173 1.02 -2.25 26.37
N ARG A 174 0.72 -1.89 25.11
CA ARG A 174 1.24 -2.62 23.95
C ARG A 174 2.76 -2.56 23.89
N TYR A 175 3.37 -1.41 24.19
CA TYR A 175 4.83 -1.26 24.21
C TYR A 175 5.48 -2.10 25.31
N LEU A 176 4.90 -2.11 26.52
CA LEU A 176 5.37 -2.98 27.59
C LEU A 176 5.34 -4.45 27.17
N ASN A 177 4.23 -4.92 26.60
CA ASN A 177 4.10 -6.29 26.11
C ASN A 177 5.12 -6.63 25.01
N GLU A 178 5.38 -5.68 24.10
CA GLU A 178 6.32 -5.84 22.98
C GLU A 178 7.78 -5.87 23.45
N LEU A 179 8.09 -5.16 24.55
CA LEU A 179 9.38 -5.18 25.24
C LEU A 179 9.53 -6.32 26.27
N GLY A 180 8.50 -7.17 26.43
CA GLY A 180 8.53 -8.34 27.31
C GLY A 180 8.11 -8.10 28.77
N TYR A 181 7.56 -6.93 29.08
CA TYR A 181 7.01 -6.60 30.40
C TYR A 181 5.51 -6.95 30.45
N ARG A 182 5.09 -7.63 31.53
CA ARG A 182 3.71 -8.10 31.75
C ARG A 182 2.94 -7.21 32.72
#